data_AF-G0L8G8-F1
#
_entry.id   AF-G0L8G8-F1
#
_cell.length_a   1.000
_cell.length_b   1.000
_cell.length_c   1.000
_cell.angle_alpha   90.00
_cell.angle_beta   90.00
_cell.angle_gamma   90.00
#
_symmetry.space_group_name_H-M   'P 1'
#
loop_
_entity.id
_entity.type
_entity.pdbx_description
1 polymer ?
#
loop_
_entity_poly.entity_id
_entity_poly.type
_entity_poly.pdbx_seq_one_letter_code
_entity_poly.pdbx_strand_id
1 'polypeptide(L)'
;MQGKKEYQEKLFAHFQLSERIPENNFYRRLKEVLELRFLYGLTEGHYGNSGQKSIDPVVFFKLCPLKSTCLGKVNEKQFSVTYYRAEHERNIKRVNSQQGRYMKGKRQSTVEPVFGTLTQFMGLRKVNTIGLEQANKVMHLSAIAYNLKKYLKFTEKRSKSGAGSFVLPRIAKNWSQALESSLVGYPKNIGWPVV
;
A
#
# COMPACT_ATOMS: atom_id res chain seq x y z
N MET A 1 -33.87 4.08 -9.35
CA MET A 1 -33.60 2.80 -10.04
C MET A 1 -33.49 1.72 -8.97
N GLN A 2 -34.47 0.83 -8.87
CA GLN A 2 -34.48 -0.23 -7.85
C GLN A 2 -33.31 -1.19 -8.12
N GLY A 3 -32.31 -1.19 -7.25
CA GLY A 3 -31.19 -2.12 -7.32
C GLY A 3 -31.67 -3.51 -6.91
N LYS A 4 -31.82 -4.42 -7.87
CA LYS A 4 -31.86 -5.85 -7.57
C LYS A 4 -30.48 -6.24 -7.07
N LYS A 5 -30.37 -6.60 -5.79
CA LYS A 5 -29.21 -7.38 -5.32
C LYS A 5 -29.42 -8.80 -5.84
N GLU A 6 -28.63 -9.20 -6.83
CA GLU A 6 -28.50 -10.62 -7.14
C GLU A 6 -27.93 -11.31 -5.89
N TYR A 7 -28.80 -12.03 -5.20
CA TYR A 7 -28.40 -12.90 -4.11
C TYR A 7 -27.70 -14.09 -4.74
N GLN A 8 -26.37 -14.04 -4.81
CA GLN A 8 -25.59 -15.23 -5.06
C GLN A 8 -25.62 -16.08 -3.80
N GLU A 9 -26.13 -17.30 -3.92
CA GLU A 9 -26.03 -18.29 -2.86
C GLU A 9 -24.56 -18.36 -2.42
N LYS A 10 -24.32 -18.29 -1.12
CA LYS A 10 -23.00 -18.60 -0.59
C LYS A 10 -22.76 -20.07 -0.93
N LEU A 11 -21.96 -20.31 -1.97
CA LEU A 11 -21.51 -21.64 -2.35
C LEU A 11 -20.64 -22.14 -1.19
N PHE A 12 -21.28 -22.78 -0.20
CA PHE A 12 -20.57 -23.41 0.91
C PHE A 12 -19.86 -24.62 0.31
N ALA A 13 -18.60 -24.42 -0.09
CA ALA A 13 -17.71 -25.53 -0.30
C ALA A 13 -17.64 -26.29 1.03
N HIS A 14 -18.20 -27.50 1.10
CA HIS A 14 -18.08 -28.37 2.25
C HIS A 14 -16.59 -28.60 2.48
N PHE A 15 -16.02 -27.94 3.49
CA PHE A 15 -14.59 -27.95 3.74
C PHE A 15 -14.30 -29.03 4.78
N GLN A 16 -13.97 -30.24 4.31
CA GLN A 16 -13.38 -31.25 5.18
C GLN A 16 -11.86 -31.07 5.17
N LEU A 17 -11.32 -30.60 6.28
CA LEU A 17 -9.87 -30.41 6.44
C LEU A 17 -9.09 -31.72 6.22
N SER A 18 -9.70 -32.86 6.56
CA SER A 18 -9.17 -34.22 6.35
C SER A 18 -8.81 -34.51 4.89
N GLU A 19 -9.66 -34.12 3.94
CA GLU A 19 -9.49 -34.43 2.51
C GLU A 19 -8.29 -33.72 1.88
N ARG A 20 -7.88 -32.58 2.43
CA ARG A 20 -6.75 -31.80 1.94
C ARG A 20 -5.43 -32.09 2.63
N ILE A 21 -5.43 -32.87 3.69
CA ILE A 21 -4.19 -33.31 4.34
C ILE A 21 -3.62 -34.45 3.50
N PRO A 22 -2.43 -34.27 2.88
CA PRO A 22 -1.79 -35.29 2.06
C PRO A 22 -1.68 -36.63 2.79
N GLU A 23 -1.82 -37.74 2.08
CA GLU A 23 -1.72 -39.08 2.66
C GLU A 23 -0.36 -39.31 3.34
N ASN A 24 0.70 -38.74 2.78
CA ASN A 24 2.05 -38.79 3.34
C ASN A 24 2.31 -37.78 4.48
N ASN A 25 1.28 -37.08 4.98
CA ASN A 25 1.45 -36.09 6.03
C ASN A 25 1.93 -36.75 7.34
N PHE A 26 2.92 -36.13 7.98
CA PHE A 26 3.50 -36.57 9.24
C PHE A 26 2.44 -36.92 10.31
N TYR A 27 1.37 -36.13 10.43
CA TYR A 27 0.33 -36.36 11.44
C TYR A 27 -0.51 -37.63 11.18
N ARG A 28 -0.62 -38.11 9.94
CA ARG A 28 -1.27 -39.39 9.63
C ARG A 28 -0.43 -40.56 10.12
N ARG A 29 0.87 -40.55 9.79
CA ARG A 29 1.84 -41.53 10.28
C ARG A 29 1.97 -41.50 11.81
N LEU A 30 1.98 -40.31 12.40
CA LEU A 30 2.01 -40.15 13.85
C LEU A 30 0.76 -40.73 14.51
N LYS A 31 -0.43 -40.56 13.91
CA LYS A 31 -1.68 -41.12 14.43
C LYS A 31 -1.65 -42.66 14.45
N GLU A 32 -0.97 -43.28 13.48
CA GLU A 32 -0.81 -44.75 13.41
C GLU A 32 0.13 -45.27 14.50
N VAL A 33 1.22 -44.54 14.79
CA VAL A 33 2.24 -44.98 15.76
C VAL A 33 1.87 -44.62 17.20
N LEU A 34 1.13 -43.53 17.40
CA LEU A 34 0.80 -43.00 18.72
C LEU A 34 -0.47 -43.67 19.28
N GLU A 35 -0.30 -44.81 19.94
CA GLU A 35 -1.39 -45.49 20.64
C GLU A 35 -1.65 -44.85 22.01
N LEU A 36 -2.71 -44.04 22.11
CA LEU A 36 -3.09 -43.32 23.33
C LEU A 36 -4.16 -44.03 24.19
N ARG A 37 -4.43 -45.30 23.91
CA ARG A 37 -5.50 -46.06 24.58
C ARG A 37 -5.27 -46.23 26.08
N PHE A 38 -4.00 -46.29 26.51
CA PHE A 38 -3.63 -46.40 27.93
C PHE A 38 -4.16 -45.23 28.78
N LEU A 39 -4.44 -44.07 28.18
CA LEU A 39 -4.99 -42.91 28.89
C LEU A 39 -6.36 -43.18 29.49
N TYR A 40 -7.18 -44.03 28.86
CA TYR A 40 -8.51 -44.33 29.38
C TYR A 40 -8.42 -45.01 30.76
N GLY A 41 -7.53 -46.00 30.92
CA GLY A 41 -7.33 -46.66 32.21
C GLY A 41 -6.69 -45.76 33.28
N LEU A 42 -5.77 -44.87 32.88
CA LEU A 42 -5.15 -43.92 33.83
C LEU A 42 -6.10 -42.83 34.30
N THR A 43 -7.03 -42.40 33.45
CA THR A 43 -7.92 -41.27 33.74
C THR A 43 -9.28 -41.70 34.28
N GLU A 44 -9.63 -42.99 34.25
CA GLU A 44 -10.93 -43.52 34.67
C GLU A 44 -11.35 -43.05 36.07
N GLY A 45 -10.45 -43.12 37.06
CA GLY A 45 -10.75 -42.69 38.44
C GLY A 45 -10.99 -41.18 38.62
N HIS A 46 -10.65 -40.36 37.62
CA HIS A 46 -10.86 -38.91 37.64
C HIS A 46 -12.13 -38.48 36.89
N TYR A 47 -12.81 -39.41 36.21
CA TYR A 47 -14.03 -39.14 35.46
C TYR A 47 -15.23 -39.70 36.21
N GLY A 48 -16.28 -38.89 36.36
CA GLY A 48 -17.50 -39.32 37.03
C GLY A 48 -18.34 -40.27 36.16
N ASN A 49 -18.94 -41.29 36.78
CA ASN A 49 -19.84 -42.24 36.11
C ASN A 49 -21.26 -41.69 35.87
N SER A 50 -21.56 -40.47 36.34
CA SER A 50 -22.87 -39.83 36.20
C SER A 50 -22.74 -38.34 35.88
N GLY A 51 -23.71 -37.81 35.12
CA GLY A 51 -23.76 -36.40 34.71
C GLY A 51 -23.44 -36.15 33.23
N GLN A 52 -23.05 -34.91 32.92
CA GLN A 52 -22.69 -34.50 31.56
C GLN A 52 -21.36 -35.14 31.15
N LYS A 53 -21.28 -35.64 29.90
CA LYS A 53 -20.06 -36.25 29.36
C LYS A 53 -18.90 -35.25 29.38
N SER A 54 -17.87 -35.55 30.16
CA SER A 54 -16.61 -34.81 30.19
C SER A 54 -15.83 -34.97 28.87
N ILE A 55 -14.85 -34.08 28.66
CA ILE A 55 -13.97 -34.09 27.47
C ILE A 55 -13.23 -35.43 27.38
N ASP A 56 -13.12 -36.01 26.19
CA ASP A 56 -12.41 -37.28 26.01
C ASP A 56 -10.93 -37.19 26.48
N PRO A 57 -10.41 -38.17 27.25
CA PRO A 57 -9.03 -38.15 27.77
C PRO A 57 -7.95 -38.02 26.70
N VAL A 58 -8.15 -38.62 25.53
CA VAL A 58 -7.22 -38.54 24.39
C VAL A 58 -7.27 -37.14 23.78
N VAL A 59 -8.45 -36.52 23.70
CA VAL A 59 -8.61 -35.12 23.27
C VAL A 59 -7.97 -34.17 24.27
N PHE A 60 -8.16 -34.39 25.56
CA PHE A 60 -7.54 -33.59 26.64
C PHE A 60 -6.01 -33.64 26.58
N PHE A 61 -5.43 -34.83 26.38
CA PHE A 61 -3.98 -34.98 26.23
C PHE A 61 -3.44 -34.33 24.95
N LYS A 62 -4.20 -34.41 23.85
CA LYS A 62 -3.87 -33.73 22.59
C LYS A 62 -3.93 -32.20 22.70
N LEU A 63 -4.64 -31.64 23.68
CA LEU A 63 -4.67 -30.20 23.95
C LEU A 63 -3.37 -29.64 24.57
N CYS A 64 -2.31 -30.46 24.60
CA CYS A 64 -0.86 -30.16 24.60
C CYS A 64 -0.40 -28.78 25.17
N PRO A 65 0.56 -28.75 26.10
CA PRO A 65 1.15 -27.50 26.63
C PRO A 65 1.73 -26.54 25.57
N LEU A 66 2.01 -27.02 24.34
CA LEU A 66 2.44 -26.21 23.20
C LEU A 66 1.31 -25.39 22.56
N LYS A 67 0.08 -25.48 23.08
CA LYS A 67 -1.08 -24.71 22.62
C LYS A 67 -0.78 -23.21 22.55
N SER A 68 -0.05 -22.68 23.53
CA SER A 68 0.38 -21.28 23.58
C SER A 68 1.30 -20.90 22.41
N THR A 69 2.26 -21.76 22.06
CA THR A 69 3.17 -21.58 20.92
C THR A 69 2.45 -21.73 19.57
N CYS A 70 1.51 -22.67 19.47
CA CYS A 70 0.83 -23.01 18.23
C CYS A 70 -0.31 -22.05 17.85
N LEU A 71 -1.04 -21.48 18.81
CA LEU A 71 -2.21 -20.64 18.57
C LEU A 71 -1.95 -19.12 18.75
N GLY A 72 -0.87 -18.76 19.45
CA GLY A 72 -0.59 -17.36 19.78
C GLY A 72 -1.72 -16.75 20.62
N LYS A 73 -2.24 -15.58 20.21
CA LYS A 73 -3.33 -14.86 20.90
C LYS A 73 -4.74 -15.34 20.52
N VAL A 74 -4.87 -16.27 19.57
CA VAL A 74 -6.17 -16.65 19.00
C VAL A 74 -6.63 -17.97 19.63
N ASN A 75 -7.93 -18.12 19.90
CA ASN A 75 -8.48 -19.34 20.49
C ASN A 75 -8.42 -20.54 19.52
N GLU A 76 -8.47 -20.29 18.21
CA GLU A 76 -8.40 -21.28 17.14
C GLU A 76 -7.78 -20.69 15.87
N LYS A 77 -7.03 -21.50 15.11
CA LYS A 77 -6.53 -21.10 13.79
C LYS A 77 -7.61 -21.33 12.75
N GLN A 78 -8.27 -20.26 12.32
CA GLN A 78 -9.20 -20.32 11.20
C GLN A 78 -8.45 -20.22 9.87
N PHE A 79 -8.75 -21.13 8.94
CA PHE A 79 -8.21 -21.11 7.58
C PHE A 79 -9.38 -20.97 6.61
N SER A 80 -9.57 -19.76 6.08
CA SER A 80 -10.56 -19.50 5.04
C SER A 80 -9.92 -19.68 3.67
N VAL A 81 -10.38 -20.68 2.91
CA VAL A 81 -9.98 -20.84 1.51
C VAL A 81 -11.06 -20.31 0.61
N THR A 82 -10.74 -19.23 -0.10
CA THR A 82 -11.59 -18.71 -1.15
C THR A 82 -11.68 -19.70 -2.31
N TYR A 83 -12.85 -19.80 -2.93
CA TYR A 83 -13.08 -20.60 -4.14
C TYR A 83 -12.06 -20.31 -5.25
N TYR A 84 -11.71 -19.04 -5.45
CA TYR A 84 -10.76 -18.58 -6.47
C TYR A 84 -9.28 -18.71 -6.09
N ARG A 85 -8.94 -19.64 -5.18
CA ARG A 85 -7.54 -19.83 -4.73
C ARG A 85 -6.58 -20.01 -5.90
N ALA A 86 -6.97 -20.78 -6.92
CA ALA A 86 -6.15 -21.00 -8.11
C ALA A 86 -5.83 -19.67 -8.84
N GLU A 87 -6.81 -18.78 -8.98
CA GLU A 87 -6.60 -17.47 -9.60
C GLU A 87 -5.68 -16.56 -8.80
N HIS A 88 -5.87 -16.54 -7.48
CA HIS A 88 -4.99 -15.81 -6.59
C HIS A 88 -3.55 -16.31 -6.70
N GLU A 89 -3.35 -17.64 -6.72
CA GLU A 89 -2.03 -18.24 -6.91
C GLU A 89 -1.42 -17.93 -8.28
N ARG A 90 -2.21 -17.94 -9.37
CA ARG A 90 -1.76 -17.51 -10.71
C ARG A 90 -1.29 -16.07 -10.71
N ASN A 91 -2.07 -15.18 -10.11
CA ASN A 91 -1.72 -13.76 -10.04
C ASN A 91 -0.49 -13.51 -9.16
N ILE A 92 -0.36 -14.21 -8.03
CA ILE A 92 0.83 -14.14 -7.16
C ILE A 92 2.08 -14.56 -7.92
N LYS A 93 2.02 -15.68 -8.66
CA LYS A 93 3.13 -16.14 -9.52
C LYS A 93 3.52 -15.08 -10.55
N ARG A 94 2.53 -14.50 -11.23
CA ARG A 94 2.73 -13.43 -12.22
C ARG A 94 3.38 -12.19 -11.61
N VAL A 95 2.88 -11.71 -10.47
CA VAL A 95 3.39 -10.51 -9.79
C VAL A 95 4.79 -10.75 -9.23
N ASN A 96 5.09 -11.97 -8.77
CA ASN A 96 6.38 -12.33 -8.21
C ASN A 96 7.46 -12.67 -9.26
N SER A 97 7.11 -12.75 -10.54
CA SER A 97 8.09 -12.85 -11.64
C SER A 97 9.00 -11.62 -11.70
N GLN A 98 10.19 -11.73 -12.31
CA GLN A 98 11.14 -10.60 -12.41
C GLN A 98 10.53 -9.38 -13.11
N GLN A 99 9.85 -9.61 -14.24
CA GLN A 99 9.11 -8.57 -14.96
C GLN A 99 7.95 -8.02 -14.12
N GLY A 100 7.21 -8.90 -13.44
CA GLY A 100 6.10 -8.51 -12.56
C GLY A 100 6.54 -7.58 -11.41
N ARG A 101 7.66 -7.89 -10.77
CA ARG A 101 8.26 -7.06 -9.71
C ARG A 101 8.68 -5.69 -10.23
N TYR A 102 9.35 -5.65 -11.38
CA TYR A 102 9.78 -4.40 -12.02
C TYR A 102 8.57 -3.52 -12.39
N MET A 103 7.57 -4.10 -13.04
CA MET A 103 6.35 -3.38 -13.43
C MET A 103 5.54 -2.94 -12.22
N LYS A 104 5.50 -3.73 -11.14
CA LYS A 104 4.90 -3.32 -9.86
C LYS A 104 5.60 -2.10 -9.27
N GLY A 105 6.94 -2.09 -9.25
CA GLY A 105 7.73 -0.94 -8.77
C GLY A 105 7.47 0.33 -9.58
N LYS A 106 7.46 0.23 -10.92
CA LYS A 106 7.08 1.35 -11.81
C LYS A 106 5.68 1.87 -11.51
N ARG A 107 4.72 0.97 -11.29
CA ARG A 107 3.33 1.34 -11.01
C ARG A 107 3.20 2.13 -9.71
N GLN A 108 3.91 1.68 -8.67
CA GLN A 108 3.95 2.33 -7.35
C GLN A 108 4.56 3.74 -7.40
N SER A 109 5.53 3.98 -8.28
CA SER A 109 6.16 5.31 -8.40
C SER A 109 5.43 6.26 -9.35
N THR A 110 4.67 5.74 -10.33
CA THR A 110 4.06 6.56 -11.38
C THR A 110 2.56 6.76 -11.20
N VAL A 111 1.77 5.70 -11.36
CA VAL A 111 0.31 5.82 -11.48
C VAL A 111 -0.41 5.79 -10.14
N GLU A 112 0.03 4.97 -9.18
CA GLU A 112 -0.64 4.86 -7.87
C GLU A 112 -0.68 6.21 -7.09
N PRO A 113 0.40 7.02 -7.05
CA PRO A 113 0.36 8.32 -6.40
C PRO A 113 -0.60 9.32 -7.06
N VAL A 114 -0.69 9.27 -8.39
CA VAL A 114 -1.61 10.11 -9.17
C VAL A 114 -3.06 9.73 -8.84
N PHE A 115 -3.38 8.43 -8.86
CA PHE A 115 -4.72 7.93 -8.50
C PHE A 115 -5.08 8.24 -7.04
N GLY A 116 -4.13 8.12 -6.11
CA GLY A 116 -4.33 8.54 -4.72
C GLY A 116 -4.67 10.03 -4.61
N THR A 117 -3.94 10.89 -5.34
CA THR A 117 -4.20 12.33 -5.36
C THR A 117 -5.58 12.66 -5.93
N LEU A 118 -5.95 12.00 -7.03
CA LEU A 118 -7.23 12.20 -7.71
C LEU A 118 -8.42 11.84 -6.80
N THR A 119 -8.34 10.69 -6.12
CA THR A 119 -9.42 10.20 -5.26
C THR A 119 -9.50 10.92 -3.90
N GLN A 120 -8.35 11.28 -3.31
CA GLN A 120 -8.29 11.91 -1.99
C GLN A 120 -8.54 13.43 -2.05
N PHE A 121 -7.96 14.13 -3.03
CA PHE A 121 -7.95 15.60 -3.07
C PHE A 121 -8.73 16.21 -4.24
N MET A 122 -8.90 15.49 -5.35
CA MET A 122 -9.60 16.01 -6.54
C MET A 122 -11.05 15.51 -6.64
N GLY A 123 -11.59 14.93 -5.56
CA GLY A 123 -13.00 14.55 -5.46
C GLY A 123 -13.43 13.33 -6.27
N LEU A 124 -12.49 12.58 -6.88
CA LEU A 124 -12.82 11.41 -7.70
C LEU A 124 -13.15 10.13 -6.90
N ARG A 125 -13.35 10.23 -5.58
CA ARG A 125 -13.83 9.09 -4.78
C ARG A 125 -15.23 8.63 -5.20
N LYS A 126 -16.08 9.57 -5.64
CA LYS A 126 -17.43 9.29 -6.14
C LYS A 126 -17.74 10.20 -7.32
N VAL A 127 -18.14 9.62 -8.44
CA VAL A 127 -18.62 10.36 -9.60
C VAL A 127 -20.15 10.49 -9.46
N ASN A 128 -20.65 11.71 -9.36
CA ASN A 128 -22.07 11.98 -9.12
C ASN A 128 -22.89 12.07 -10.42
N THR A 129 -22.24 12.11 -11.58
CA THR A 129 -22.92 12.16 -12.87
C THR A 129 -23.44 10.77 -13.25
N ILE A 130 -24.63 10.74 -13.85
CA ILE A 130 -25.25 9.53 -14.40
C ILE A 130 -24.84 9.44 -15.88
N GLY A 131 -24.41 8.25 -16.32
CA GLY A 131 -24.00 7.99 -17.70
C GLY A 131 -22.48 7.90 -17.89
N LEU A 132 -22.06 7.02 -18.80
CA LEU A 132 -20.64 6.72 -19.05
C LEU A 132 -19.90 7.93 -19.66
N GLU A 133 -20.56 8.63 -20.59
CA GLU A 133 -19.99 9.79 -21.26
C GLU A 133 -19.69 10.94 -20.27
N GLN A 134 -20.62 11.19 -19.36
CA GLN A 134 -20.50 12.21 -18.33
C GLN A 134 -19.41 11.85 -17.32
N ALA A 135 -19.30 10.57 -16.93
CA ALA A 135 -18.21 10.10 -16.09
C ALA A 135 -16.84 10.28 -16.77
N ASN A 136 -16.78 10.01 -18.08
CA ASN A 136 -15.55 10.21 -18.85
C ASN A 136 -15.12 11.69 -18.90
N LYS A 137 -16.07 12.61 -19.08
CA LYS A 137 -15.81 14.07 -19.03
C LYS A 137 -15.23 14.49 -17.69
N VAL A 138 -15.79 14.01 -16.58
CA VAL A 138 -15.29 14.30 -15.22
C VAL A 138 -13.87 13.77 -15.05
N MET A 139 -13.59 12.55 -15.51
CA MET A 139 -12.24 11.97 -15.46
C MET A 139 -11.23 12.81 -16.25
N HIS A 140 -11.56 13.19 -17.49
CA HIS A 140 -10.69 14.03 -18.31
C HIS A 140 -10.45 15.40 -17.70
N LEU A 141 -11.48 16.04 -17.14
CA LEU A 141 -11.34 17.33 -16.47
C LEU A 141 -10.39 17.24 -15.27
N SER A 142 -10.52 16.22 -14.44
CA SER A 142 -9.62 15.99 -13.31
C SER A 142 -8.18 15.72 -13.76
N ALA A 143 -7.98 14.97 -14.85
CA ALA A 143 -6.66 14.73 -15.41
C ALA A 143 -6.01 16.02 -15.94
N ILE A 144 -6.77 16.86 -16.64
CA ILE A 144 -6.31 18.18 -17.11
C ILE A 144 -5.93 19.05 -15.92
N ALA A 145 -6.80 19.15 -14.91
CA ALA A 145 -6.52 19.93 -13.71
C ALA A 145 -5.27 19.44 -12.96
N TYR A 146 -5.08 18.13 -12.86
CA TYR A 146 -3.87 17.53 -12.26
C TYR A 146 -2.61 17.92 -13.04
N ASN A 147 -2.67 17.79 -14.37
CA ASN A 147 -1.56 18.15 -15.25
C ASN A 147 -1.24 19.64 -15.16
N LEU A 148 -2.25 20.52 -15.21
CA LEU A 148 -2.08 21.97 -15.05
C LEU A 148 -1.43 22.32 -13.71
N LYS A 149 -1.92 21.73 -12.60
CA LYS A 149 -1.31 21.92 -11.27
C LYS A 149 0.14 21.45 -11.21
N LYS A 150 0.48 20.40 -11.95
CA LYS A 150 1.87 19.90 -12.07
C LYS A 150 2.73 20.86 -12.89
N TYR A 151 2.22 21.40 -14.00
CA TYR A 151 2.90 22.42 -14.81
C TYR A 151 3.15 23.71 -14.03
N LEU A 152 2.18 24.20 -13.27
CA LEU A 152 2.33 25.41 -12.45
C LEU A 152 3.40 25.25 -11.36
N LYS A 153 3.60 24.03 -10.85
CA LYS A 153 4.64 23.71 -9.86
C LYS A 153 5.96 23.30 -10.49
N PHE A 154 6.03 23.23 -11.82
CA PHE A 154 7.24 22.90 -12.54
C PHE A 154 8.18 24.12 -12.52
N THR A 155 9.00 24.20 -11.48
CA THR A 155 10.17 25.08 -11.49
C THR A 155 11.28 24.37 -12.25
N GLU A 156 11.77 24.98 -13.34
CA GLU A 156 12.98 24.50 -14.02
C GLU A 156 14.11 24.42 -12.98
N LYS A 157 14.64 23.22 -12.73
CA LYS A 157 15.92 23.08 -12.02
C LYS A 157 17.02 23.56 -12.96
N ARG A 158 17.17 24.88 -13.15
CA ARG A 158 18.34 25.44 -13.82
C ARG A 158 19.57 25.07 -12.98
N SER A 159 20.53 24.39 -13.62
CA SER A 159 21.87 24.24 -13.07
C SER A 159 22.37 25.62 -12.64
N LYS A 160 22.76 25.80 -11.37
CA LYS A 160 23.44 27.01 -10.94
C LYS A 160 24.87 26.99 -11.50
N SER A 161 25.04 27.29 -12.79
CA SER A 161 26.36 27.53 -13.35
C SER A 161 26.88 28.87 -12.83
N GLY A 162 27.98 28.86 -12.07
CA GLY A 162 28.63 30.06 -11.52
C GLY A 162 29.20 31.05 -12.56
N ALA A 163 29.04 30.77 -13.87
CA ALA A 163 29.54 31.61 -14.95
C ALA A 163 28.92 33.03 -14.99
N GLY A 164 27.72 33.21 -14.42
CA GLY A 164 27.08 34.53 -14.30
C GLY A 164 27.62 35.42 -13.17
N SER A 165 28.41 34.88 -12.23
CA SER A 165 28.88 35.64 -11.06
C SER A 165 30.08 36.55 -11.35
N PHE A 166 30.78 36.36 -12.48
CA PHE A 166 32.01 37.09 -12.81
C PHE A 166 31.80 38.30 -13.76
N VAL A 167 30.63 38.47 -14.36
CA VAL A 167 30.41 39.54 -15.36
C VAL A 167 30.00 40.87 -14.70
N LEU A 168 29.24 40.82 -13.61
CA LEU A 168 28.76 42.03 -12.91
C LEU A 168 29.86 42.90 -12.25
N PRO A 169 30.90 42.35 -11.57
CA PRO A 169 31.91 43.18 -10.93
C PRO A 169 32.88 43.84 -11.92
N ARG A 170 33.00 43.32 -13.16
CA ARG A 170 33.92 43.87 -14.17
C ARG A 170 33.35 45.09 -14.89
N ILE A 171 32.05 45.12 -15.13
CA ILE A 171 31.36 46.27 -15.74
C ILE A 171 31.29 47.43 -14.74
N ALA A 172 30.97 47.15 -13.47
CA ALA A 172 30.87 48.18 -12.43
C ALA A 172 32.21 48.91 -12.16
N LYS A 173 33.35 48.21 -12.19
CA LYS A 173 34.68 48.83 -12.01
C LYS A 173 35.07 49.76 -13.15
N ASN A 174 34.78 49.38 -14.41
CA ASN A 174 35.10 50.22 -15.56
C ASN A 174 34.27 51.50 -15.59
N TRP A 175 33.02 51.47 -15.11
CA TRP A 175 32.17 52.67 -15.03
C TRP A 175 32.60 53.61 -13.90
N SER A 176 33.05 53.08 -12.77
CA SER A 176 33.58 53.88 -11.65
C SER A 176 34.85 54.65 -12.04
N GLN A 177 35.78 54.01 -12.76
CA GLN A 177 37.01 54.66 -13.22
C GLN A 177 36.75 55.72 -14.30
N ALA A 178 35.76 55.49 -15.18
CA ALA A 178 35.38 56.48 -16.19
C ALA A 178 34.73 57.73 -15.56
N LEU A 179 33.91 57.56 -14.51
CA LEU A 179 33.26 58.66 -13.80
C LEU A 179 34.23 59.53 -12.98
N GLU A 180 35.24 58.92 -12.34
CA GLU A 180 36.26 59.69 -11.59
C GLU A 180 37.16 60.51 -12.52
N SER A 181 37.48 60.02 -13.72
CA SER A 181 38.28 60.76 -14.70
C SER A 181 37.57 61.99 -15.29
N SER A 182 36.22 61.99 -15.29
CA SER A 182 35.41 63.06 -15.88
C SER A 182 35.05 64.19 -14.89
N LEU A 183 35.22 63.97 -13.58
CA LEU A 183 34.81 64.91 -12.52
C LEU A 183 35.95 65.79 -11.98
N VAL A 184 37.20 65.58 -12.41
CA VAL A 184 38.36 66.41 -12.01
C VAL A 184 38.46 67.71 -12.84
N GLY A 185 37.54 67.96 -13.79
CA GLY A 185 37.70 68.99 -14.83
C GLY A 185 36.90 70.30 -14.75
N TYR A 186 35.95 70.53 -13.83
CA TYR A 186 35.08 71.73 -13.91
C TYR A 186 34.85 72.50 -12.59
N PRO A 187 34.88 73.86 -12.62
CA PRO A 187 34.93 74.71 -11.43
C PRO A 187 33.57 74.92 -10.76
N LYS A 188 33.60 75.11 -9.44
CA LYS A 188 32.46 75.45 -8.57
C LYS A 188 32.10 76.93 -8.72
N ASN A 189 30.86 77.24 -9.10
CA ASN A 189 30.02 78.32 -8.55
C ASN A 189 28.77 78.58 -9.41
N ILE A 190 27.63 78.77 -8.73
CA ILE A 190 26.53 79.74 -8.96
C ILE A 190 25.25 79.17 -8.34
N GLY A 191 24.62 79.94 -7.45
CA GLY A 191 23.42 79.55 -6.71
C GLY A 191 22.12 80.21 -7.17
N TRP A 192 21.06 79.81 -6.45
CA TRP A 192 19.69 80.36 -6.33
C TRP A 192 18.69 80.10 -7.49
N PRO A 193 17.36 80.20 -7.27
CA PRO A 193 16.59 80.35 -6.02
C PRO A 193 15.44 79.32 -5.84
N VAL A 194 14.88 79.34 -4.63
CA VAL A 194 13.67 78.64 -4.18
C VAL A 194 12.43 79.46 -4.57
N VAL A 195 11.38 78.77 -5.04
CA VAL A 195 9.95 79.12 -4.83
C VAL A 195 9.22 77.82 -4.50
#